data_AF-A0A8C4ENE7-F1
#
_entry.id   AF-A0A8C4ENE7-F1
#
_cell.length_a   1.000
_cell.length_b   1.000
_cell.length_c   1.000
_cell.angle_alpha   90.00
_cell.angle_beta   90.00
_cell.angle_gamma   90.00
#
_symmetry.space_group_name_H-M   'P 1'
#
loop_
_entity.id
_entity.type
_entity.pdbx_description
1 polymer ?
#
loop_
_entity_poly.entity_id
_entity_poly.type
_entity_poly.pdbx_seq_one_letter_code
_entity_poly.pdbx_strand_id
1 'polypeptide(L)'
;MPQHCFLIISAVLSLAIHLLVAMESCPATGMPGMPGIPGMPGRDGRDGGKGDKGDPGTVGNVGLGFQKGDKGDLGLMGFSGKRGQSGDPGEPGVPGVAGPLGEPGEAGTIGVQQQAAFSVARGTDQYPDKASIIRFTNVITNINNDYQTETGRFRCRVPGTYYFVFHASLEDKLCVLMKVDQTLVTSFCDHRRGKRQTTAGSVAVYLSRNQEVWLETKDYRGMRGRPAGYSIFSGFLLHPH
;
A
#
# COMPACT_ATOMS: atom_id res chain seq x y z
N MET A 1 -6.16 -53.81 -36.37
CA MET A 1 -6.58 -53.03 -35.20
C MET A 1 -5.35 -52.65 -34.34
N PRO A 2 -4.53 -51.67 -34.77
CA PRO A 2 -3.90 -50.78 -33.80
C PRO A 2 -3.56 -49.40 -34.42
N GLN A 3 -4.55 -48.56 -34.72
CA GLN A 3 -4.29 -47.18 -35.18
C GLN A 3 -5.09 -46.11 -34.40
N HIS A 4 -6.04 -46.52 -33.55
CA HIS A 4 -6.83 -45.59 -32.73
C HIS A 4 -6.27 -45.33 -31.33
N CYS A 5 -5.25 -46.07 -30.88
CA CYS A 5 -4.71 -45.93 -29.51
C CYS A 5 -3.68 -44.79 -29.37
N PHE A 6 -2.99 -44.42 -30.47
CA PHE A 6 -1.93 -43.39 -30.44
C PHE A 6 -2.47 -41.95 -30.46
N LEU A 7 -3.64 -41.72 -31.07
CA LEU A 7 -4.24 -40.38 -31.16
C LEU A 7 -4.85 -39.91 -29.84
N ILE A 8 -5.30 -40.83 -28.98
CA ILE A 8 -5.93 -40.46 -27.69
C ILE A 8 -4.88 -40.05 -26.65
N ILE A 9 -3.68 -40.64 -26.68
CA ILE A 9 -2.59 -40.29 -25.73
C ILE A 9 -2.00 -38.90 -26.06
N SER A 10 -1.98 -38.50 -27.33
CA SER A 10 -1.53 -37.16 -27.75
C SER A 10 -2.50 -36.05 -27.34
N ALA A 11 -3.81 -36.32 -27.27
CA ALA A 11 -4.81 -35.31 -26.94
C ALA A 11 -4.87 -35.01 -25.43
N VAL A 12 -4.59 -36.00 -24.57
CA VAL A 12 -4.57 -35.81 -23.11
C VAL A 12 -3.32 -35.04 -22.66
N LEU A 13 -2.18 -35.21 -23.35
CA LEU A 13 -0.94 -34.50 -23.03
C LEU A 13 -0.97 -33.01 -23.44
N SER A 14 -1.78 -32.64 -24.42
CA SER A 14 -2.01 -31.24 -24.81
C SER A 14 -2.95 -30.50 -23.85
N LEU A 15 -3.84 -31.22 -23.15
CA LEU A 15 -4.80 -30.62 -22.20
C LEU A 15 -4.18 -30.39 -20.81
N ALA A 16 -3.03 -31.00 -20.51
CA ALA A 16 -2.30 -30.83 -19.27
C ALA A 16 -1.30 -29.64 -19.27
N ILE A 17 -1.15 -28.92 -20.40
CA ILE A 17 -0.19 -27.81 -20.55
C ILE A 17 -0.84 -26.43 -20.29
N HIS A 18 -2.09 -26.37 -19.83
CA HIS A 18 -2.73 -25.10 -19.44
C HIS A 18 -2.87 -24.91 -17.93
N LEU A 19 -2.27 -25.81 -17.14
CA LEU A 19 -2.32 -25.72 -15.68
C LEU A 19 -0.91 -25.69 -15.08
N LEU A 20 -0.07 -24.76 -15.53
CA LEU A 20 1.09 -24.35 -14.75
C LEU A 20 1.41 -22.87 -14.96
N VAL A 21 1.29 -22.14 -13.86
CA VAL A 21 1.90 -20.84 -13.58
C VAL A 21 1.23 -19.61 -14.21
N ALA A 22 0.05 -19.24 -13.71
CA ALA A 22 -0.20 -17.83 -13.45
C ALA A 22 0.47 -17.50 -12.12
N MET A 23 1.64 -16.86 -12.16
CA MET A 23 2.13 -16.11 -11.00
C MET A 23 1.21 -14.90 -10.91
N GLU A 24 0.09 -15.03 -10.20
CA GLU A 24 -0.65 -13.85 -9.78
C GLU A 24 0.23 -13.15 -8.75
N SER A 25 1.06 -12.24 -9.24
CA SER A 25 1.50 -11.10 -8.46
C SER A 25 0.24 -10.54 -7.80
N CYS A 26 0.14 -10.60 -6.47
CA CYS A 26 -0.97 -9.99 -5.75
C CYS A 26 -1.14 -8.56 -6.27
N PRO A 27 -2.23 -8.21 -6.97
CA PRO A 27 -2.47 -6.83 -7.31
C PRO A 27 -2.79 -6.14 -5.99
N ALA A 28 -1.81 -5.41 -5.47
CA ALA A 28 -2.03 -4.46 -4.38
C ALA A 28 -3.00 -3.40 -4.92
N THR A 29 -4.29 -3.68 -4.81
CA THR A 29 -5.35 -2.74 -5.15
C THR A 29 -5.19 -1.58 -4.18
N GLY A 30 -4.96 -0.38 -4.70
CA GLY A 30 -4.79 0.82 -3.89
C GLY A 30 -5.95 1.00 -2.90
N MET A 31 -5.66 1.56 -1.73
CA MET A 31 -6.69 1.85 -0.73
C MET A 31 -7.77 2.79 -1.34
N PRO A 32 -9.06 2.56 -1.04
CA PRO A 32 -10.13 3.47 -1.47
C PRO A 32 -9.85 4.91 -1.04
N GLY A 33 -10.17 5.89 -1.90
CA GLY A 33 -10.06 7.31 -1.57
C GLY A 33 -10.95 7.71 -0.39
N MET A 34 -10.60 8.81 0.28
CA MET A 34 -11.41 9.36 1.37
C MET A 34 -12.78 9.87 0.86
N PRO A 35 -13.86 9.79 1.67
CA PRO A 35 -15.15 10.38 1.33
C PRO A 35 -15.04 11.89 1.06
N GLY A 36 -15.86 12.39 0.12
CA GLY A 36 -15.95 13.82 -0.18
C GLY A 36 -16.49 14.66 0.99
N ILE A 37 -16.24 15.97 0.95
CA ILE A 37 -16.69 16.93 1.96
C ILE A 37 -18.22 17.11 1.86
N PRO A 38 -18.98 17.20 2.99
CA PRO A 38 -20.40 17.52 2.97
C PRO A 38 -20.72 18.85 2.26
N GLY A 39 -21.89 18.92 1.62
CA GLY A 39 -22.36 20.14 0.97
C GLY A 39 -22.63 21.30 1.94
N MET A 40 -22.69 22.53 1.41
CA MET A 40 -23.01 23.71 2.21
C MET A 40 -24.46 23.69 2.73
N PRO A 41 -24.73 24.31 3.90
CA PRO A 41 -26.11 24.51 4.39
C PRO A 41 -26.99 25.25 3.37
N GLY A 42 -28.30 24.98 3.41
CA GLY A 42 -29.30 25.69 2.60
C GLY A 42 -29.38 27.18 2.94
N ARG A 43 -29.99 27.97 2.06
CA ARG A 43 -30.24 29.41 2.31
C ARG A 43 -31.34 29.60 3.35
N ASP A 44 -31.27 30.71 4.08
CA ASP A 44 -32.32 31.12 5.01
C ASP A 44 -33.67 31.31 4.29
N GLY A 45 -34.76 31.08 5.03
CA GLY A 45 -36.13 31.29 4.55
C GLY A 45 -36.40 32.77 4.23
N ARG A 46 -37.44 33.03 3.44
CA ARG A 46 -37.86 34.41 3.14
C ARG A 46 -38.58 35.03 4.33
N ASP A 47 -38.45 36.34 4.50
CA ASP A 47 -39.20 37.10 5.50
C ASP A 47 -40.71 36.91 5.30
N GLY A 48 -41.45 36.79 6.42
CA GLY A 48 -42.90 36.69 6.42
C GLY A 48 -43.57 37.95 5.85
N GLY A 49 -44.76 37.78 5.25
CA GLY A 49 -45.55 38.88 4.72
C GLY A 49 -45.94 39.91 5.79
N LYS A 50 -46.13 41.17 5.39
CA LYS A 50 -46.63 42.23 6.28
C LYS A 50 -48.07 41.92 6.68
N GLY A 51 -48.36 41.93 7.98
CA GLY A 51 -49.70 41.69 8.50
C GLY A 51 -50.75 42.70 8.00
N ASP A 52 -52.00 42.26 7.97
CA ASP A 52 -53.13 43.04 7.48
C ASP A 52 -53.38 44.32 8.29
N LYS A 53 -53.96 45.33 7.63
CA LYS A 53 -54.35 46.59 8.28
C LYS A 53 -55.53 46.33 9.21
N GLY A 54 -55.42 46.78 10.46
CA GLY A 54 -56.51 46.66 11.44
C GLY A 54 -57.78 47.41 11.01
N ASP A 55 -58.92 46.89 11.43
CA ASP A 55 -60.25 47.43 11.09
C ASP A 55 -60.47 48.86 11.62
N PRO A 56 -61.30 49.69 10.97
CA PRO A 56 -61.68 51.01 11.47
C PRO A 56 -62.39 50.92 12.83
N GLY A 57 -62.09 51.88 13.72
CA GLY A 57 -62.76 52.00 15.02
C GLY A 57 -64.27 52.25 14.88
N THR A 58 -65.06 51.66 15.77
CA THR A 58 -66.52 51.81 15.81
C THR A 58 -66.93 53.23 16.20
N VAL A 59 -67.88 53.81 15.45
CA VAL A 59 -68.46 55.14 15.71
C VAL A 59 -69.28 55.10 17.01
N GLY A 60 -69.03 56.04 17.92
CA GLY A 60 -69.79 56.17 19.16
C GLY A 60 -71.24 56.58 18.90
N ASN A 61 -72.20 55.83 19.47
CA ASN A 61 -73.63 56.12 19.38
C ASN A 61 -73.96 57.44 20.10
N VAL A 62 -74.64 58.35 19.40
CA VAL A 62 -75.22 59.58 19.96
C VAL A 62 -76.62 59.29 20.50
N GLY A 63 -76.84 59.52 21.80
CA GLY A 63 -78.17 59.60 22.42
C GLY A 63 -78.72 61.04 22.38
N LEU A 64 -79.95 61.20 21.90
CA LEU A 64 -80.66 62.45 21.64
C LEU A 64 -81.41 63.03 22.87
N GLY A 65 -81.39 64.36 23.02
CA GLY A 65 -82.37 65.24 23.71
C GLY A 65 -82.09 65.53 25.21
N PHE A 66 -82.07 66.75 25.76
CA PHE A 66 -82.53 68.10 25.35
C PHE A 66 -81.75 69.22 26.11
N GLN A 67 -81.73 70.43 25.52
CA GLN A 67 -81.55 71.78 26.11
C GLN A 67 -80.20 72.27 26.73
N LYS A 68 -79.64 73.25 26.00
CA LYS A 68 -78.82 74.45 26.36
C LYS A 68 -77.44 74.28 27.03
N GLY A 69 -76.41 74.64 26.25
CA GLY A 69 -75.05 75.02 26.67
C GLY A 69 -74.20 75.39 25.44
N ASP A 70 -73.27 76.34 25.57
CA ASP A 70 -72.33 76.72 24.51
C ASP A 70 -71.58 75.50 23.96
N LYS A 71 -71.25 75.56 22.66
CA LYS A 71 -70.70 74.48 21.82
C LYS A 71 -69.76 73.53 22.60
N GLY A 72 -70.24 72.31 22.87
CA GLY A 72 -69.44 71.27 23.50
C GLY A 72 -68.14 71.01 22.74
N ASP A 73 -67.06 70.77 23.48
CA ASP A 73 -65.73 70.48 22.95
C ASP A 73 -65.76 69.37 21.90
N LEU A 74 -64.91 69.49 20.86
CA LEU A 74 -64.72 68.46 19.85
C LEU A 74 -64.53 67.10 20.52
N GLY A 75 -65.36 66.12 20.12
CA GLY A 75 -65.29 64.76 20.67
C GLY A 75 -63.87 64.21 20.61
N LEU A 76 -63.46 63.52 21.68
CA LEU A 76 -62.13 62.92 21.80
C LEU A 76 -61.81 62.09 20.55
N MET A 77 -60.62 62.31 19.99
CA MET A 77 -60.11 61.54 18.86
C MET A 77 -60.15 60.05 19.23
N GLY A 78 -60.72 59.22 18.35
CA GLY A 78 -60.85 57.78 18.58
C GLY A 78 -59.49 57.13 18.88
N PHE A 79 -59.50 56.12 19.76
CA PHE A 79 -58.29 55.39 20.11
C PHE A 79 -57.61 54.81 18.85
N SER A 80 -56.28 54.87 18.82
CA SER A 80 -55.51 54.22 17.76
C SER A 80 -55.87 52.73 17.70
N GLY A 81 -56.07 52.21 16.50
CA GLY A 81 -56.37 50.78 16.29
C GLY A 81 -55.28 49.89 16.91
N LYS A 82 -55.68 48.69 17.36
CA LYS A 82 -54.73 47.71 17.89
C LYS A 82 -53.68 47.39 16.81
N ARG A 83 -52.43 47.20 17.24
CA ARG A 83 -51.35 46.72 16.36
C ARG A 83 -51.79 45.39 15.75
N GLY A 84 -51.65 45.24 14.42
CA GLY A 84 -51.94 44.00 13.73
C GLY A 84 -51.13 42.83 14.31
N GLN A 85 -51.65 41.61 14.15
CA GLN A 85 -50.92 40.41 14.55
C GLN A 85 -49.60 40.29 13.77
N SER A 86 -48.59 39.68 14.39
CA SER A 86 -47.35 39.37 13.66
C SER A 86 -47.67 38.37 12.56
N GLY A 87 -47.06 38.54 11.38
CA GLY A 87 -47.21 37.58 10.29
C GLY A 87 -46.66 36.20 10.68
N ASP A 88 -47.14 35.17 10.01
CA ASP A 88 -46.67 33.80 10.22
C ASP A 88 -45.17 33.67 9.90
N PRO A 89 -44.45 32.72 10.55
CA PRO A 89 -43.08 32.40 10.18
C PRO A 89 -42.96 32.05 8.70
N GLY A 90 -41.92 32.55 8.03
CA GLY A 90 -41.62 32.19 6.65
C GLY A 90 -41.40 30.69 6.48
N GLU A 91 -41.67 30.17 5.29
CA GLU A 91 -41.44 28.76 4.98
C GLU A 91 -39.95 28.37 5.15
N PRO A 92 -39.66 27.13 5.58
CA PRO A 92 -38.29 26.63 5.63
C PRO A 92 -37.59 26.77 4.28
N GLY A 93 -36.32 27.19 4.30
CA GLY A 93 -35.49 27.25 3.10
C GLY A 93 -35.37 25.88 2.42
N VAL A 94 -35.23 25.90 1.09
CA VAL A 94 -35.05 24.65 0.32
C VAL A 94 -33.75 23.93 0.74
N PRO A 95 -33.75 22.58 0.78
CA PRO A 95 -32.53 21.82 1.03
C PRO A 95 -31.40 22.24 0.08
N GLY A 96 -30.18 22.33 0.61
CA GLY A 96 -28.99 22.59 -0.19
C GLY A 96 -28.81 21.53 -1.28
N VAL A 97 -28.25 21.92 -2.42
CA VAL A 97 -27.95 20.99 -3.51
C VAL A 97 -26.90 19.99 -3.04
N ALA A 98 -27.03 18.71 -3.43
CA ALA A 98 -26.01 17.71 -3.18
C ALA A 98 -24.65 18.20 -3.71
N GLY A 99 -23.60 18.03 -2.90
CA GLY A 99 -22.25 18.38 -3.32
C GLY A 99 -21.83 17.60 -4.57
N PRO A 100 -20.90 18.13 -5.38
CA PRO A 100 -20.37 17.39 -6.52
C PRO A 100 -19.75 16.07 -6.06
N LEU A 101 -19.74 15.07 -6.95
CA LEU A 101 -18.97 13.85 -6.72
C LEU A 101 -17.52 14.24 -6.45
N GLY A 102 -16.93 13.70 -5.39
CA GLY A 102 -15.52 13.92 -5.08
C GLY A 102 -14.64 13.54 -6.28
N GLU A 103 -13.56 14.27 -6.48
CA GLU A 103 -12.62 13.92 -7.55
C GLU A 103 -12.13 12.47 -7.37
N PRO A 104 -11.87 11.74 -8.48
CA PRO A 104 -11.17 10.47 -8.38
C PRO A 104 -9.90 10.66 -7.55
N GLY A 105 -9.70 9.81 -6.54
CA GLY A 105 -8.45 9.83 -5.77
C GLY A 105 -7.27 9.73 -6.74
N GLU A 106 -6.18 10.44 -6.44
CA GLU A 106 -4.97 10.33 -7.24
C GLU A 106 -4.62 8.85 -7.41
N ALA A 107 -4.34 8.45 -8.66
CA ALA A 107 -3.85 7.11 -8.92
C ALA A 107 -2.64 6.91 -8.00
N GLY A 108 -2.72 5.91 -7.11
CA GLY A 108 -1.59 5.55 -6.26
C GLY A 108 -0.38 5.43 -7.18
N THR A 109 0.68 6.21 -6.90
CA THR A 109 1.92 6.01 -7.61
C THR A 109 2.24 4.54 -7.42
N ILE A 110 2.36 3.77 -8.51
CA ILE A 110 3.08 2.51 -8.45
C ILE A 110 4.51 2.97 -8.16
N GLY A 111 4.80 3.22 -6.88
CA GLY A 111 6.15 3.45 -6.42
C GLY A 111 6.89 2.24 -6.93
N VAL A 112 7.80 2.44 -7.89
CA VAL A 112 8.66 1.37 -8.39
C VAL A 112 9.28 0.78 -7.15
N GLN A 113 8.77 -0.36 -6.71
CA GLN A 113 9.15 -0.93 -5.44
C GLN A 113 10.62 -1.25 -5.66
N GLN A 114 11.50 -0.50 -4.99
CA GLN A 114 12.92 -0.73 -5.11
C GLN A 114 13.15 -2.13 -4.55
N GLN A 115 13.35 -3.08 -5.45
CA GLN A 115 13.44 -4.50 -5.15
C GLN A 115 14.82 -4.96 -5.58
N ALA A 116 15.52 -5.64 -4.69
CA ALA A 116 16.71 -6.38 -5.02
C ALA A 116 16.63 -7.68 -4.22
N ALA A 117 16.65 -8.81 -4.90
CA ALA A 117 16.66 -10.12 -4.27
C ALA A 117 17.30 -11.14 -5.20
N PHE A 118 18.09 -12.04 -4.65
CA PHE A 118 18.62 -13.19 -5.37
C PHE A 118 18.62 -14.42 -4.48
N SER A 119 18.55 -15.58 -5.13
CA SER A 119 18.84 -16.88 -4.55
C SER A 119 19.54 -17.71 -5.62
N VAL A 120 20.73 -18.20 -5.30
CA VAL A 120 21.60 -18.93 -6.21
C VAL A 120 22.12 -20.18 -5.55
N ALA A 121 22.23 -21.26 -6.31
CA ALA A 121 22.72 -22.54 -5.86
C ALA A 121 24.09 -22.87 -6.47
N ARG A 122 24.89 -23.63 -5.73
CA ARG A 122 26.16 -24.16 -6.23
C ARG A 122 25.88 -25.23 -7.28
N GLY A 123 26.28 -24.98 -8.53
CA GLY A 123 25.99 -25.85 -9.67
C GLY A 123 27.01 -26.96 -9.92
N THR A 124 28.05 -27.06 -9.10
CA THR A 124 29.07 -28.12 -9.19
C THR A 124 29.14 -28.90 -7.88
N ASP A 125 29.42 -30.19 -7.99
CA ASP A 125 29.70 -31.03 -6.84
C ASP A 125 31.14 -30.87 -6.32
N GLN A 126 32.03 -30.22 -7.06
CA GLN A 126 33.42 -30.04 -6.61
C GLN A 126 33.51 -29.02 -5.46
N TYR A 127 34.42 -29.26 -4.51
CA TYR A 127 34.76 -28.30 -3.46
C TYR A 127 35.26 -26.99 -4.07
N PRO A 128 34.93 -25.82 -3.47
CA PRO A 128 35.55 -24.56 -3.89
C PRO A 128 37.08 -24.59 -3.68
N ASP A 129 37.80 -23.77 -4.42
CA ASP A 129 39.24 -23.62 -4.20
C ASP A 129 39.52 -23.01 -2.83
N LYS A 130 40.71 -23.27 -2.29
CA LYS A 130 41.14 -22.73 -0.99
C LYS A 130 41.36 -21.23 -1.09
N ALA A 131 40.98 -20.47 -0.07
CA ALA A 131 41.14 -19.01 -0.02
C ALA A 131 40.58 -18.31 -1.29
N SER A 132 39.42 -18.76 -1.76
CA SER A 132 38.82 -18.30 -3.02
C SER A 132 37.34 -17.96 -2.88
N ILE A 133 36.82 -17.20 -3.84
CA ILE A 133 35.39 -16.86 -3.92
C ILE A 133 34.58 -18.12 -4.22
N ILE A 134 33.53 -18.33 -3.43
CA ILE A 134 32.57 -19.41 -3.63
C ILE A 134 31.58 -18.98 -4.71
N ARG A 135 31.70 -19.57 -5.88
CA ARG A 135 30.78 -19.32 -7.00
C ARG A 135 29.51 -20.16 -6.90
N PHE A 136 28.37 -19.50 -7.09
CA PHE A 136 27.04 -20.12 -7.20
C PHE A 136 26.54 -19.86 -8.62
N THR A 137 26.54 -20.90 -9.46
CA THR A 137 26.31 -20.77 -10.90
C THR A 137 24.87 -21.01 -11.33
N ASN A 138 24.06 -21.65 -10.48
CA ASN A 138 22.69 -21.99 -10.80
C ASN A 138 21.76 -20.95 -10.20
N VAL A 139 21.08 -20.17 -11.02
CA VAL A 139 20.15 -19.14 -10.55
C VAL A 139 18.80 -19.77 -10.22
N ILE A 140 18.29 -19.49 -9.01
CA ILE A 140 16.89 -19.78 -8.63
C ILE A 140 16.06 -18.50 -8.85
N THR A 141 16.52 -17.38 -8.28
CA THR A 141 15.95 -16.04 -8.48
C THR A 141 17.09 -15.02 -8.56
N ASN A 142 16.99 -13.99 -9.39
CA ASN A 142 17.98 -12.92 -9.46
C ASN A 142 17.35 -11.64 -10.03
N ILE A 143 16.62 -10.92 -9.17
CA ILE A 143 15.97 -9.66 -9.55
C ILE A 143 17.07 -8.65 -9.96
N ASN A 144 16.83 -7.95 -11.07
CA ASN A 144 17.75 -6.99 -11.70
C ASN A 144 19.10 -7.55 -12.17
N ASN A 145 19.39 -8.84 -12.00
CA ASN A 145 20.72 -9.42 -12.22
C ASN A 145 21.81 -8.77 -11.33
N ASP A 146 21.49 -8.55 -10.06
CA ASP A 146 22.44 -7.96 -9.10
C ASP A 146 23.48 -8.96 -8.61
N TYR A 147 23.17 -10.27 -8.64
CA TYR A 147 24.17 -11.32 -8.45
C TYR A 147 24.80 -11.76 -9.78
N GLN A 148 26.13 -11.77 -9.83
CA GLN A 148 26.92 -12.17 -10.99
C GLN A 148 27.47 -13.58 -10.78
N THR A 149 26.96 -14.55 -11.52
CA THR A 149 27.37 -15.98 -11.40
C THR A 149 28.81 -16.22 -11.84
N GLU A 150 29.31 -15.44 -12.79
CA GLU A 150 30.69 -15.53 -13.30
C GLU A 150 31.71 -15.18 -12.23
N THR A 151 31.44 -14.16 -11.41
CA THR A 151 32.36 -13.67 -10.39
C THR A 151 32.05 -14.24 -9.00
N GLY A 152 30.81 -14.66 -8.77
CA GLY A 152 30.30 -15.11 -7.46
C GLY A 152 29.88 -13.97 -6.53
N ARG A 153 29.68 -12.76 -7.07
CA ARG A 153 29.50 -11.52 -6.31
C ARG A 153 28.11 -10.93 -6.51
N PHE A 154 27.50 -10.46 -5.44
CA PHE A 154 26.37 -9.53 -5.49
C PHE A 154 26.90 -8.11 -5.60
N ARG A 155 26.31 -7.27 -6.45
CA ARG A 155 26.62 -5.85 -6.59
C ARG A 155 25.41 -4.98 -6.26
N CYS A 156 25.54 -4.14 -5.25
CA CYS A 156 24.47 -3.26 -4.81
C CYS A 156 24.15 -2.19 -5.87
N ARG A 157 22.90 -2.17 -6.37
CA ARG A 157 22.38 -1.08 -7.21
C ARG A 157 21.50 -0.10 -6.44
N VAL A 158 20.74 -0.59 -5.48
CA VAL A 158 19.87 0.20 -4.61
C VAL A 158 20.54 0.31 -3.24
N PRO A 159 21.04 1.48 -2.81
CA PRO A 159 21.54 1.65 -1.46
C PRO A 159 20.48 1.29 -0.42
N GLY A 160 20.91 0.67 0.67
CA GLY A 160 19.99 0.30 1.72
C GLY A 160 20.49 -0.81 2.63
N THR A 161 19.59 -1.29 3.49
CA THR A 161 19.88 -2.42 4.38
C THR A 161 19.49 -3.72 3.69
N TYR A 162 20.44 -4.64 3.56
CA TYR A 162 20.25 -5.95 2.96
C TYR A 162 20.41 -7.06 4.01
N TYR A 163 19.64 -8.13 3.85
CA TYR A 163 19.86 -9.37 4.59
C TYR A 163 20.45 -10.42 3.66
N PHE A 164 21.59 -10.99 4.05
CA PHE A 164 22.26 -12.07 3.34
C PHE A 164 22.23 -13.34 4.18
N VAL A 165 21.96 -14.47 3.54
CA VAL A 165 21.92 -15.78 4.18
C VAL A 165 22.45 -16.84 3.22
N PHE A 166 23.22 -17.79 3.74
CA PHE A 166 23.57 -18.99 3.00
C PHE A 166 23.26 -20.24 3.81
N HIS A 167 22.97 -21.31 3.09
CA HIS A 167 22.91 -22.67 3.60
C HIS A 167 23.87 -23.50 2.78
N ALA A 168 24.78 -24.25 3.41
CA ALA A 168 25.77 -25.05 2.72
C ALA A 168 25.69 -26.49 3.16
N SER A 169 25.65 -27.41 2.20
CA SER A 169 25.76 -28.85 2.44
C SER A 169 27.24 -29.23 2.60
N LEU A 170 27.57 -29.89 3.71
CA LEU A 170 28.94 -30.23 4.09
C LEU A 170 29.18 -31.74 4.07
N GLU A 171 30.36 -32.14 3.60
CA GLU A 171 30.91 -33.49 3.77
C GLU A 171 32.23 -33.51 4.57
N ASP A 172 32.87 -32.35 4.72
CA ASP A 172 34.05 -32.12 5.55
C ASP A 172 34.00 -30.71 6.15
N LYS A 173 35.01 -30.33 6.95
CA LYS A 173 35.15 -29.02 7.56
C LYS A 173 34.96 -27.90 6.54
N LEU A 174 34.24 -26.85 6.93
CA LEU A 174 34.01 -25.66 6.11
C LEU A 174 34.13 -24.39 6.95
N CYS A 175 34.81 -23.39 6.40
CA CYS A 175 34.76 -22.03 6.89
C CYS A 175 34.36 -21.11 5.73
N VAL A 176 33.27 -20.37 5.90
CA VAL A 176 32.77 -19.39 4.95
C VAL A 176 32.99 -18.00 5.53
N LEU A 177 33.66 -17.13 4.78
CA LEU A 177 33.82 -15.72 5.10
C LEU A 177 32.83 -14.93 4.26
N MET A 178 32.05 -14.05 4.89
CA MET A 178 31.23 -13.07 4.18
C MET A 178 31.95 -11.72 4.16
N LYS A 179 32.13 -11.16 2.96
CA LYS A 179 32.85 -9.90 2.76
C LYS A 179 31.98 -8.85 2.08
N VAL A 180 32.26 -7.59 2.42
CA VAL A 180 31.81 -6.38 1.72
C VAL A 180 33.06 -5.63 1.27
N ASP A 181 33.25 -5.38 -0.02
CA ASP A 181 34.42 -4.65 -0.58
C ASP A 181 35.79 -5.00 0.05
N GLN A 182 36.07 -6.30 0.23
CA GLN A 182 37.27 -6.89 0.82
C GLN A 182 37.33 -6.86 2.36
N THR A 183 36.48 -6.08 3.01
CA THR A 183 36.33 -6.09 4.47
C THR A 183 35.57 -7.34 4.89
N LEU A 184 36.16 -8.10 5.82
CA LEU A 184 35.48 -9.21 6.47
C LEU A 184 34.35 -8.68 7.35
N VAL A 185 33.12 -9.08 7.05
CA VAL A 185 31.95 -8.79 7.90
C VAL A 185 31.86 -9.81 9.02
N THR A 186 31.87 -11.09 8.65
CA THR A 186 31.75 -12.20 9.60
C THR A 186 32.27 -13.50 8.99
N SER A 187 32.58 -14.49 9.83
CA SER A 187 32.96 -15.82 9.39
C SER A 187 32.17 -16.89 10.14
N PHE A 188 31.83 -17.96 9.42
CA PHE A 188 31.07 -19.09 9.94
C PHE A 188 31.85 -20.36 9.66
N CYS A 189 32.19 -21.10 10.72
CA CYS A 189 33.01 -22.31 10.61
C CYS A 189 32.32 -23.50 11.26
N ASP A 190 32.24 -24.60 10.52
CA ASP A 190 31.81 -25.90 11.02
C ASP A 190 32.93 -26.92 10.84
N HIS A 191 33.27 -27.60 11.93
CA HIS A 191 34.43 -28.49 12.03
C HIS A 191 34.04 -29.98 12.14
N ARG A 192 32.75 -30.31 12.10
CA ARG A 192 32.29 -31.68 12.30
C ARG A 192 32.64 -32.59 11.10
N ARG A 193 32.88 -33.87 11.41
CA ARG A 193 33.25 -34.92 10.44
C ARG A 193 32.33 -36.13 10.60
N GLY A 194 32.01 -36.81 9.50
CA GLY A 194 31.49 -38.19 9.51
C GLY A 194 30.09 -38.41 8.95
N LYS A 195 29.21 -37.40 8.91
CA LYS A 195 27.92 -37.46 8.21
C LYS A 195 27.68 -36.18 7.43
N ARG A 196 26.93 -36.26 6.32
CA ARG A 196 26.51 -35.08 5.56
C ARG A 196 25.68 -34.17 6.46
N GLN A 197 26.03 -32.89 6.52
CA GLN A 197 25.37 -31.89 7.37
C GLN A 197 25.04 -30.63 6.58
N THR A 198 24.33 -29.70 7.22
CA THR A 198 24.07 -28.37 6.68
C THR A 198 24.49 -27.32 7.69
N THR A 199 25.29 -26.37 7.26
CA THR A 199 25.65 -25.18 8.04
C THR A 199 25.00 -23.96 7.40
N ALA A 200 24.75 -22.93 8.19
CA ALA A 200 24.15 -21.70 7.72
C ALA A 200 24.79 -20.51 8.40
N GLY A 201 24.75 -19.37 7.73
CA GLY A 201 25.20 -18.10 8.26
C GLY A 201 24.40 -16.97 7.63
N SER A 202 24.14 -15.94 8.40
CA SER A 202 23.39 -14.77 7.93
C SER A 202 23.85 -13.49 8.60
N VAL A 203 23.68 -12.37 7.92
CA VAL A 203 23.95 -11.04 8.48
C VAL A 203 23.12 -10.00 7.74
N ALA A 204 22.66 -8.98 8.47
CA ALA A 204 22.13 -7.76 7.89
C ALA A 204 23.24 -6.71 7.77
N VAL A 205 23.40 -6.11 6.60
CA VAL A 205 24.42 -5.07 6.36
C VAL A 205 23.82 -3.92 5.56
N TYR A 206 24.25 -2.71 5.87
CA TYR A 206 23.99 -1.56 5.03
C TYR A 206 24.98 -1.56 3.86
N LEU A 207 24.48 -1.33 2.64
CA LEU A 207 25.30 -1.22 1.43
C LEU A 207 25.06 0.13 0.76
N SER A 208 26.16 0.77 0.39
CA SER A 208 26.18 1.89 -0.55
C SER A 208 26.15 1.38 -2.00
N ARG A 209 25.83 2.26 -2.94
CA ARG A 209 25.81 1.95 -4.37
C ARG A 209 27.16 1.39 -4.82
N ASN A 210 27.12 0.36 -5.67
CA ASN A 210 28.27 -0.35 -6.24
C ASN A 210 29.10 -1.19 -5.27
N GLN A 211 28.81 -1.20 -3.96
CA GLN A 211 29.48 -2.12 -3.05
C GLN A 211 29.15 -3.58 -3.41
N GLU A 212 30.13 -4.46 -3.25
CA GLU A 212 30.00 -5.86 -3.57
C GLU A 212 29.99 -6.75 -2.33
N VAL A 213 29.15 -7.79 -2.35
CA VAL A 213 29.06 -8.81 -1.31
C VAL A 213 29.33 -10.19 -1.89
N TRP A 214 30.15 -10.98 -1.22
CA TRP A 214 30.43 -12.35 -1.64
C TRP A 214 30.85 -13.25 -0.48
N LEU A 215 30.90 -14.55 -0.78
CA LEU A 215 31.36 -15.59 0.12
C LEU A 215 32.73 -16.10 -0.35
N GLU A 216 33.64 -16.31 0.58
CA GLU A 216 34.95 -16.93 0.33
C GLU A 216 35.17 -18.14 1.24
N THR A 217 36.00 -19.08 0.81
CA THR A 217 36.55 -20.10 1.70
C THR A 217 37.79 -19.59 2.42
N LYS A 218 38.10 -20.19 3.58
CA LYS A 218 39.42 -20.09 4.22
C LYS A 218 40.26 -21.32 3.89
N ASP A 219 40.73 -22.03 4.92
CA ASP A 219 41.45 -23.29 4.84
C ASP A 219 40.51 -24.50 4.68
N TYR A 220 39.31 -24.41 5.25
CA TYR A 220 38.31 -25.46 5.24
C TYR A 220 37.25 -25.19 4.16
N ARG A 221 37.02 -26.20 3.30
CA ARG A 221 36.32 -26.03 2.01
C ARG A 221 35.33 -27.16 1.68
N GLY A 222 34.86 -27.92 2.67
CA GLY A 222 34.02 -29.10 2.48
C GLY A 222 32.59 -28.85 1.98
N MET A 223 32.35 -27.81 1.18
CA MET A 223 31.05 -27.44 0.62
C MET A 223 30.80 -28.16 -0.71
N ARG A 224 29.65 -28.85 -0.83
CA ARG A 224 29.19 -29.52 -2.07
C ARG A 224 27.99 -28.80 -2.70
N GLY A 225 27.77 -29.02 -3.99
CA GLY A 225 26.57 -28.61 -4.73
C GLY A 225 25.78 -29.81 -5.24
N ARG A 226 25.02 -29.65 -6.33
CA ARG A 226 24.27 -30.76 -6.92
C ARG A 226 25.19 -31.78 -7.60
N PRO A 227 24.86 -33.09 -7.57
CA PRO A 227 23.64 -33.69 -6.99
C PRO A 227 23.75 -34.06 -5.50
N ALA A 228 24.95 -33.97 -4.89
CA ALA A 228 25.20 -34.45 -3.54
C ALA A 228 24.78 -33.47 -2.42
N GLY A 229 24.20 -32.31 -2.74
CA GLY A 229 23.67 -31.37 -1.75
C GLY A 229 23.14 -30.07 -2.35
N TYR A 230 22.35 -29.34 -1.57
CA TYR A 230 21.90 -27.99 -1.91
C TYR A 230 22.71 -27.00 -1.07
N SER A 231 23.69 -26.34 -1.70
CA SER A 231 24.32 -25.15 -1.13
C SER A 231 23.77 -23.93 -1.84
N ILE A 232 23.14 -23.03 -1.08
CA ILE A 232 22.39 -21.88 -1.55
C ILE A 232 22.94 -20.62 -0.88
N PHE A 233 23.02 -19.54 -1.65
CA PHE A 233 23.28 -18.20 -1.16
C PHE A 233 22.16 -17.28 -1.63
N SER A 234 21.58 -16.53 -0.70
CA SER A 234 20.48 -15.61 -0.96
C SER A 234 20.76 -14.27 -0.32
N GLY A 235 20.21 -13.22 -0.92
CA GLY A 235 20.21 -11.89 -0.32
C GLY A 235 19.06 -11.05 -0.85
N PHE A 236 18.53 -10.16 -0.02
CA PHE A 236 17.44 -9.28 -0.40
C PHE A 236 17.46 -7.96 0.36
N LEU A 237 16.94 -6.91 -0.29
CA LEU A 237 16.78 -5.58 0.28
C LEU A 237 15.65 -5.59 1.33
N LEU A 238 15.94 -5.12 2.53
CA LEU A 238 14.96 -4.91 3.60
C LEU A 238 14.34 -3.52 3.51
N HIS A 239 15.20 -2.49 3.45
CA HIS A 239 14.78 -1.09 3.42
C HIS A 239 15.69 -0.29 2.48
N PRO A 240 15.15 0.32 1.41
CA PRO A 240 15.91 1.26 0.58
C PRO A 240 16.24 2.53 1.36
N HIS A 241 17.38 3.16 1.04
CA HIS A 241 17.83 4.42 1.61
C HIS A 241 18.25 5.42 0.52
#